data_AF-A0A7X7QEQ6-F1
#
_entry.id   AF-A0A7X7QEQ6-F1
#
_cell.length_a   1.000
_cell.length_b   1.000
_cell.length_c   1.000
_cell.angle_alpha   90.00
_cell.angle_beta   90.00
_cell.angle_gamma   90.00
#
_symmetry.space_group_name_H-M   'P 1'
#
loop_
_entity.id
_entity.type
_entity.pdbx_description
1 polymer ?
#
loop_
_entity_poly.entity_id
_entity_poly.type
_entity_poly.pdbx_seq_one_letter_code
_entity_poly.pdbx_strand_id
1 'polypeptide(L)'
;MVPAPQRARGIEREPSARPAQHITPGPWPQGISRHATMRISDVLAALGGEFPAVSHSKLRFLEEQGLVTPVRTPAGYRQYSPADVERLRYVLRQQRDRYLPLKVIGEQLAELDAGRGSQALTPQLAAKDGEVAR
;
A
#
# COMPACT_ATOMS: atom_id res chain seq x y z
N MET A 1 62.03 -26.46 -38.24
CA MET A 1 61.54 -25.10 -37.95
C MET A 1 60.31 -25.25 -37.04
N VAL A 2 60.40 -24.86 -35.77
CA VAL A 2 59.29 -24.86 -34.79
C VAL A 2 58.54 -23.54 -34.94
N PRO A 3 57.19 -23.50 -34.85
CA PRO A 3 56.54 -23.00 -33.62
C PRO A 3 55.24 -23.77 -33.26
N ALA A 4 55.10 -24.21 -32.00
CA ALA A 4 54.36 -23.59 -30.89
C ALA A 4 52.83 -23.91 -30.86
N PRO A 5 52.32 -24.55 -29.80
CA PRO A 5 50.88 -24.77 -29.60
C PRO A 5 50.22 -23.54 -28.97
N GLN A 6 49.18 -23.00 -29.60
CA GLN A 6 48.39 -21.91 -29.04
C GLN A 6 47.35 -22.45 -28.07
N ARG A 7 47.56 -22.20 -26.77
CA ARG A 7 46.51 -22.23 -25.74
C ARG A 7 45.59 -21.01 -25.94
N ALA A 8 44.28 -21.23 -25.97
CA ALA A 8 43.26 -20.21 -25.68
C ALA A 8 42.07 -20.94 -25.00
N ARG A 9 42.11 -21.00 -23.66
CA ARG A 9 41.29 -20.19 -22.75
C ARG A 9 39.80 -20.51 -22.88
N GLY A 10 39.32 -21.32 -21.94
CA GLY A 10 37.91 -21.43 -21.62
C GLY A 10 37.32 -20.04 -21.40
N ILE A 11 36.28 -19.75 -22.16
CA ILE A 11 35.30 -18.73 -21.83
C ILE A 11 34.19 -19.45 -21.06
N GLU A 12 34.49 -19.74 -19.79
CA GLU A 12 33.44 -19.97 -18.81
C GLU A 12 32.58 -18.72 -18.81
N ARG A 13 31.40 -18.82 -19.41
CA ARG A 13 30.42 -17.73 -19.36
C ARG A 13 29.86 -17.73 -17.94
N GLU A 14 30.58 -17.03 -17.07
CA GLU A 14 30.09 -16.60 -15.78
C GLU A 14 28.68 -16.02 -15.99
N PRO A 15 27.63 -16.56 -15.36
CA PRO A 15 26.34 -15.92 -15.38
C PRO A 15 26.54 -14.61 -14.62
N SER A 16 26.60 -13.51 -15.37
CA SER A 16 26.53 -12.14 -14.86
C SER A 16 25.21 -12.01 -14.09
N ALA A 17 25.23 -12.44 -12.83
CA ALA A 17 24.20 -12.19 -11.85
C ALA A 17 24.15 -10.67 -11.71
N ARG A 18 23.19 -10.06 -12.41
CA ARG A 18 22.85 -8.65 -12.22
C ARG A 18 22.74 -8.45 -10.70
N PRO A 19 23.40 -7.43 -10.11
CA PRO A 19 23.23 -7.19 -8.70
C PRO A 19 21.73 -7.04 -8.47
N ALA A 20 21.16 -7.93 -7.66
CA ALA A 20 19.80 -7.80 -7.18
C ALA A 20 19.75 -6.48 -6.43
N GLN A 21 19.38 -5.43 -7.16
CA GLN A 21 19.12 -4.10 -6.63
C GLN A 21 18.23 -4.35 -5.43
N HIS A 22 18.70 -3.97 -4.25
CA HIS A 22 17.93 -4.05 -3.03
C HIS A 22 16.74 -3.12 -3.25
N ILE A 23 15.63 -3.66 -3.74
CA ILE A 23 14.35 -2.96 -3.81
C ILE A 23 13.96 -2.83 -2.35
N THR A 24 14.43 -1.78 -1.68
CA THR A 24 13.81 -1.37 -0.42
C THR A 24 12.35 -1.15 -0.80
N PRO A 25 11.42 -1.99 -0.32
CA PRO A 25 10.05 -1.86 -0.74
C PRO A 25 9.61 -0.46 -0.29
N GLY A 26 9.21 0.36 -1.27
CA GLY A 26 8.55 1.61 -0.96
C GLY A 26 7.31 1.34 -0.11
N PRO A 27 6.71 2.40 0.47
CA PRO A 27 5.52 2.25 1.29
C PRO A 27 4.47 1.40 0.58
N TRP A 28 3.70 0.64 1.35
CA TRP A 28 2.58 -0.13 0.82
C TRP A 28 1.51 0.82 0.24
N PRO A 29 0.76 0.47 -0.80
CA PRO A 29 0.90 -0.71 -1.65
C PRO A 29 2.11 -0.62 -2.59
N GLN A 30 2.80 -1.75 -2.76
CA GLN A 30 3.99 -1.85 -3.60
C GLN A 30 3.62 -2.07 -5.08
N GLY A 31 4.39 -1.49 -6.00
CA GLY A 31 4.18 -1.67 -7.45
C GLY A 31 2.98 -0.94 -8.03
N ILE A 32 2.29 -0.11 -7.24
CA ILE A 32 1.10 0.64 -7.65
C ILE A 32 1.44 2.12 -7.73
N SER A 33 0.98 2.77 -8.81
CA SER A 33 1.29 4.18 -9.04
C SER A 33 0.69 5.07 -7.95
N ARG A 34 1.51 5.99 -7.44
CA ARG A 34 1.13 7.05 -6.49
C ARG A 34 0.80 8.37 -7.19
N HIS A 35 0.79 8.38 -8.51
CA HIS A 35 0.46 9.58 -9.28
C HIS A 35 -1.03 9.86 -9.16
N ALA A 36 -1.36 11.04 -8.65
CA ALA A 36 -2.72 11.46 -8.38
C ALA A 36 -3.43 11.88 -9.68
N THR A 37 -4.06 10.93 -10.37
CA THR A 37 -4.73 11.16 -11.66
C THR A 37 -6.26 11.04 -11.56
N MET A 38 -6.79 10.53 -10.44
CA MET A 38 -8.20 10.17 -10.29
C MET A 38 -8.97 11.22 -9.48
N ARG A 39 -10.23 11.46 -9.84
CA ARG A 39 -11.18 12.23 -9.03
C ARG A 39 -11.91 11.32 -8.06
N ILE A 40 -12.59 11.91 -7.07
CA ILE A 40 -13.38 11.15 -6.09
C ILE A 40 -14.45 10.27 -6.76
N SER A 41 -15.03 10.70 -7.88
CA SER A 41 -16.00 9.92 -8.65
C SER A 41 -15.37 8.68 -9.28
N ASP A 42 -14.14 8.79 -9.80
CA ASP A 42 -13.40 7.65 -10.39
C ASP A 42 -13.06 6.62 -9.31
N VAL A 43 -12.72 7.08 -8.11
CA VAL A 43 -12.48 6.21 -6.94
C VAL A 43 -13.76 5.46 -6.55
N LEU A 44 -14.92 6.14 -6.54
CA LEU A 44 -16.20 5.49 -6.26
C LEU A 44 -16.55 4.44 -7.31
N ALA A 45 -16.34 4.74 -8.60
CA ALA A 45 -16.55 3.76 -9.66
C ALA A 45 -15.64 2.53 -9.49
N ALA A 46 -14.37 2.74 -9.11
CA ALA A 46 -13.41 1.66 -8.87
C ALA A 46 -13.75 0.80 -7.64
N LEU A 47 -14.37 1.38 -6.61
CA LEU A 47 -14.75 0.67 -5.37
C LEU A 47 -16.16 0.09 -5.42
N GLY A 48 -17.06 0.65 -6.24
CA GLY A 48 -18.49 0.35 -6.23
C GLY A 48 -18.83 -1.11 -6.54
N GLY A 49 -17.99 -1.81 -7.30
CA GLY A 49 -18.18 -3.24 -7.57
C GLY A 49 -18.00 -4.14 -6.35
N GLU A 50 -17.12 -3.78 -5.42
CA GLU A 50 -16.84 -4.56 -4.20
C GLU A 50 -17.53 -3.98 -2.95
N PHE A 51 -17.76 -2.66 -2.95
CA PHE A 51 -18.34 -1.92 -1.84
C PHE A 51 -19.44 -0.95 -2.33
N PRO A 52 -20.63 -1.45 -2.69
CA PRO A 52 -21.70 -0.62 -3.25
C PRO A 52 -22.26 0.41 -2.26
N ALA A 53 -22.05 0.22 -0.95
CA ALA A 53 -22.47 1.16 0.09
C ALA A 53 -21.52 2.34 0.29
N VAL A 54 -20.39 2.40 -0.43
CA VAL A 54 -19.43 3.52 -0.30
C VAL A 54 -19.97 4.74 -1.02
N SER A 55 -19.98 5.87 -0.31
CA SER A 55 -20.42 7.16 -0.81
C SER A 55 -19.29 8.19 -0.76
N HIS A 56 -19.48 9.34 -1.44
CA HIS A 56 -18.57 10.47 -1.32
C HIS A 56 -18.33 10.87 0.15
N SER A 57 -19.37 10.91 0.97
CA SER A 57 -19.28 11.26 2.40
C SER A 57 -18.41 10.28 3.17
N LYS A 58 -18.53 8.98 2.90
CA LYS A 58 -17.68 7.95 3.52
C LYS A 58 -16.21 8.13 3.12
N LEU A 59 -15.92 8.38 1.84
CA LEU A 59 -14.53 8.62 1.40
C LEU A 59 -13.92 9.87 2.04
N ARG A 60 -14.67 10.98 2.10
CA ARG A 60 -14.22 12.21 2.78
C ARG A 60 -13.97 11.99 4.26
N PHE A 61 -14.84 11.23 4.92
CA PHE A 61 -14.64 10.85 6.30
C PHE A 61 -13.36 10.03 6.50
N LEU A 62 -13.09 9.02 5.66
CA LEU A 62 -11.85 8.23 5.76
C LEU A 62 -10.59 9.06 5.49
N GLU A 63 -10.67 10.05 4.59
CA GLU A 63 -9.62 11.05 4.36
C GLU A 63 -9.38 11.92 5.60
N GLU A 64 -10.44 12.44 6.21
CA GLU A 64 -10.35 13.24 7.44
C GLU A 64 -9.77 12.46 8.63
N GLN A 65 -9.97 11.14 8.66
CA GLN A 65 -9.35 10.25 9.63
C GLN A 65 -7.88 9.90 9.29
N GLY A 66 -7.34 10.41 8.19
CA GLY A 66 -5.92 10.24 7.81
C GLY A 66 -5.57 8.88 7.22
N LEU A 67 -6.56 8.07 6.83
CA LEU A 67 -6.32 6.73 6.25
C LEU A 67 -5.83 6.80 4.80
N VAL A 68 -6.12 7.92 4.15
CA VAL A 68 -5.72 8.26 2.79
C VAL A 68 -5.37 9.74 2.75
N THR A 69 -4.34 10.09 1.98
CA THR A 69 -3.85 11.47 1.86
C THR A 69 -3.80 11.87 0.39
N PRO A 70 -4.95 12.20 -0.23
CA PRO A 70 -5.00 12.60 -1.64
C PRO A 70 -4.26 13.92 -1.86
N VAL A 71 -3.67 14.07 -3.05
CA VAL A 71 -2.98 15.30 -3.45
C VAL A 71 -4.00 16.40 -3.70
N ARG A 72 -3.74 17.61 -3.18
CA ARG A 72 -4.51 18.81 -3.53
C ARG A 72 -3.86 19.48 -4.72
N THR A 73 -4.62 19.70 -5.79
CA THR A 73 -4.14 20.47 -6.94
C THR A 73 -4.04 21.96 -6.59
N PRO A 74 -3.25 22.75 -7.34
CA PRO A 74 -3.19 24.21 -7.16
C PRO A 74 -4.56 24.90 -7.28
N ALA A 75 -5.48 24.28 -8.02
CA ALA A 75 -6.87 24.74 -8.17
C ALA A 75 -7.81 24.31 -7.01
N GLY A 76 -7.30 23.65 -5.97
CA GLY A 76 -8.05 23.28 -4.77
C GLY A 76 -8.82 21.96 -4.84
N TYR A 77 -8.74 21.22 -5.94
CA TYR A 77 -9.41 19.92 -6.09
C TYR A 77 -8.58 18.78 -5.49
N ARG A 78 -9.25 17.75 -4.98
CA ARG A 78 -8.61 16.51 -4.54
C ARG A 78 -8.35 15.60 -5.74
N GLN A 79 -7.15 15.07 -5.83
CA GLN A 79 -6.78 14.00 -6.74
C GLN A 79 -6.27 12.80 -5.94
N TYR A 80 -6.78 11.64 -6.31
CA TYR A 80 -6.44 10.35 -5.74
C TYR A 80 -5.51 9.62 -6.69
N SER A 81 -4.63 8.82 -6.14
CA SER A 81 -3.78 7.90 -6.88
C SER A 81 -4.36 6.49 -6.88
N PRO A 82 -3.94 5.62 -7.83
CA PRO A 82 -4.25 4.20 -7.75
C PRO A 82 -3.82 3.56 -6.42
N ALA A 83 -2.70 4.01 -5.83
CA ALA A 83 -2.27 3.55 -4.51
C ALA A 83 -3.28 3.91 -3.41
N ASP A 84 -3.90 5.09 -3.47
CA ASP A 84 -4.94 5.51 -2.53
C ASP A 84 -6.19 4.61 -2.60
N VAL A 85 -6.57 4.19 -3.81
CA VAL A 85 -7.71 3.27 -4.02
C VAL A 85 -7.48 1.93 -3.30
N GLU A 86 -6.26 1.41 -3.37
CA GLU A 86 -5.91 0.14 -2.73
C GLU A 86 -5.86 0.26 -1.21
N ARG A 87 -5.38 1.40 -0.69
CA ARG A 87 -5.46 1.71 0.75
C ARG A 87 -6.91 1.75 1.21
N LEU A 88 -7.78 2.44 0.47
CA LEU A 88 -9.22 2.49 0.76
C LEU A 88 -9.86 1.09 0.69
N ARG A 89 -9.51 0.27 -0.29
CA ARG A 89 -9.98 -1.11 -0.40
C ARG A 89 -9.59 -1.93 0.84
N TYR A 90 -8.33 -1.82 1.28
CA TYR A 90 -7.89 -2.49 2.50
C TYR A 90 -8.69 -2.04 3.73
N VAL A 91 -8.84 -0.73 3.92
CA VAL A 91 -9.63 -0.15 5.02
C VAL A 91 -11.06 -0.70 5.02
N LEU A 92 -11.74 -0.65 3.87
CA LEU A 92 -13.12 -1.08 3.73
C LEU A 92 -13.29 -2.58 4.00
N ARG A 93 -12.33 -3.42 3.58
CA ARG A 93 -12.31 -4.86 3.93
C ARG A 93 -12.14 -5.07 5.42
N GLN A 94 -11.20 -4.38 6.07
CA GLN A 94 -11.01 -4.51 7.52
C GLN A 94 -12.27 -4.09 8.31
N GLN A 95 -12.99 -3.07 7.84
CA GLN A 95 -14.27 -2.68 8.46
C GLN A 95 -15.38 -3.71 8.20
N ARG A 96 -15.51 -4.20 6.97
CA ARG A 96 -16.60 -5.12 6.57
C ARG A 96 -16.44 -6.51 7.17
N ASP A 97 -15.22 -7.05 7.11
CA ASP A 97 -14.97 -8.46 7.39
C ASP A 97 -14.53 -8.69 8.84
N ARG A 98 -13.92 -7.68 9.48
CA ARG A 98 -13.34 -7.78 10.83
C ARG A 98 -13.84 -6.73 11.81
N TYR A 99 -14.70 -5.81 11.37
CA TYR A 99 -15.31 -4.76 12.21
C TYR A 99 -14.29 -3.94 13.02
N LEU A 100 -13.10 -3.71 12.44
CA LEU A 100 -12.02 -3.03 13.15
C LEU A 100 -12.26 -1.51 13.27
N PRO A 101 -11.91 -0.89 14.41
CA PRO A 101 -11.89 0.56 14.56
C PRO A 101 -10.89 1.22 13.59
N LEU A 102 -11.21 2.42 13.10
CA LEU A 102 -10.36 3.12 12.13
C LEU A 102 -8.95 3.40 12.64
N LYS A 103 -8.78 3.64 13.94
CA LYS A 103 -7.45 3.82 14.55
C LYS A 103 -6.56 2.59 14.37
N VAL A 104 -7.09 1.41 14.66
CA VAL A 104 -6.40 0.12 14.51
C VAL A 104 -6.08 -0.18 13.05
N ILE A 105 -6.95 0.25 12.12
CA ILE A 105 -6.69 0.11 10.68
C ILE A 105 -5.57 1.07 10.23
N GLY A 106 -5.55 2.30 10.76
CA GLY A 106 -4.49 3.27 10.50
C GLY A 106 -3.12 2.80 10.99
N GLU A 107 -3.06 2.21 12.19
CA GLU A 107 -1.85 1.56 12.72
C GLU A 107 -1.38 0.42 11.81
N GLN A 108 -2.30 -0.44 11.36
CA GLN A 108 -1.98 -1.50 10.39
C GLN A 108 -1.43 -0.96 9.08
N LEU A 109 -2.00 0.12 8.55
CA LEU A 109 -1.49 0.78 7.35
C LEU A 109 -0.08 1.33 7.56
N ALA A 110 0.21 1.91 8.74
CA ALA A 110 1.54 2.41 9.07
C ALA A 110 2.57 1.26 9.18
N GLU A 111 2.18 0.12 9.74
CA GLU A 111 3.02 -1.09 9.77
C GLU A 111 3.30 -1.64 8.37
N LEU A 112 2.28 -1.66 7.51
CA LEU A 112 2.42 -2.04 6.10
C LEU A 112 3.35 -1.07 5.34
N ASP A 113 3.22 0.24 5.59
CA ASP A 113 4.07 1.26 4.99
C ASP A 113 5.53 1.16 5.42
N ALA A 114 5.78 0.78 6.66
CA ALA A 114 7.12 0.57 7.17
C ALA A 114 7.76 -0.75 6.68
N GLY A 115 7.07 -1.50 5.80
CA GLY A 115 7.54 -2.79 5.30
C GLY A 115 7.50 -3.90 6.33
N ARG A 116 6.84 -3.70 7.48
CA ARG A 116 6.65 -4.72 8.53
C ARG A 116 5.42 -5.61 8.28
N GLY A 117 5.04 -5.75 7.01
CA GLY A 117 3.83 -6.43 6.59
C GLY A 117 3.82 -7.93 6.87
N SER A 118 2.87 -8.33 7.74
CA SER A 118 2.33 -9.67 8.00
C SER A 118 3.19 -10.71 8.74
N GLN A 119 3.49 -10.48 10.01
CA GLN A 119 3.53 -11.59 10.99
C GLN A 119 3.09 -11.07 12.37
N ALA A 120 2.03 -11.67 12.93
CA ALA A 120 1.51 -11.48 14.28
C ALA A 120 0.91 -10.12 14.65
N LEU A 121 -0.32 -9.85 14.17
CA LEU A 121 -1.27 -9.06 14.97
C LEU A 121 -2.12 -10.04 15.77
N THR A 122 -1.49 -10.69 16.75
CA THR A 122 -2.24 -11.17 17.91
C THR A 122 -2.93 -9.95 18.53
N PRO A 123 -4.24 -10.00 18.81
CA PRO A 123 -4.94 -8.89 19.45
C PRO A 123 -4.40 -8.73 20.87
N GLN A 124 -3.44 -7.83 21.03
CA GLN A 124 -2.97 -7.35 22.32
C GLN A 124 -3.07 -5.83 22.37
N LEU A 125 -4.22 -5.26 21.99
CA LEU A 125 -4.59 -3.93 22.46
C LEU A 125 -6.09 -3.66 22.28
N ALA A 126 -6.86 -3.87 23.34
CA ALA A 126 -8.03 -3.08 23.76
C ALA A 126 -8.89 -3.89 24.78
N ALA A 127 -8.27 -4.27 25.89
CA ALA A 127 -8.99 -4.37 27.15
C ALA A 127 -8.34 -3.32 28.05
N LYS A 128 -9.17 -2.45 28.65
CA LYS A 128 -8.92 -1.07 29.12
C LYS A 128 -9.26 -0.08 28.00
N ASP A 129 -10.38 0.62 28.01
CA ASP A 129 -11.05 1.23 29.16
C ASP A 129 -12.56 1.00 29.12
N GLY A 130 -13.06 0.30 30.13
CA GLY A 130 -14.43 0.51 30.59
C GLY A 130 -14.40 1.71 31.52
N GLU A 131 -14.75 2.89 31.00
CA GLU A 131 -15.18 4.01 31.83
C GLU A 131 -16.67 4.21 31.57
N VAL A 132 -17.41 3.95 32.63
CA VAL A 132 -18.85 4.09 32.80
C VAL A 132 -19.28 5.55 32.62
N ALA A 133 -20.40 5.77 31.94
CA ALA A 133 -21.23 6.94 32.20
C ALA A 133 -22.68 6.48 32.28
N ARG A 134 -23.18 6.51 33.52
CA ARG A 134 -24.60 6.38 33.89
C ARG A 134 -25.36 7.64 33.50
#